data_AF-T1IU04-F1
#
_entry.id   AF-T1IU04-F1
#
_cell.length_a   1.000
_cell.length_b   1.000
_cell.length_c   1.000
_cell.angle_alpha   90.00
_cell.angle_beta   90.00
_cell.angle_gamma   90.00
#
_symmetry.space_group_name_H-M   'P 1'
#
loop_
_entity.id
_entity.type
_entity.pdbx_description
1 polymer ?
#
loop_
_entity_poly.entity_id
_entity_poly.type
_entity_poly.pdbx_seq_one_letter_code
_entity_poly.pdbx_strand_id
1 'polypeptide(L)'
;MKNEDMHLDSMFKASLVADLLKGMTYIHDSEIISHGNLNPRNCLVDSRWVLQISDYGLHEFKGTHENRLSTTNIYQRKFLWRAPELLRNPSPPARGSQKGDVYSFGFILHELIGKNGPWGNIPLSHKEILDRVIDPSQYNMKRFRPSTQDLNCPDYIVWCMQDCWNEDPDERPDFRLVRVKLKEMQVGL
;
A
#
# COMPACT_ATOMS: atom_id res chain seq x y z
N MET A 1 -0.34 26.55 18.24
CA MET A 1 -1.62 25.95 17.82
C MET A 1 -1.52 25.30 16.44
N LYS A 2 -1.74 25.93 15.28
CA LYS A 2 -1.68 25.21 13.96
C LYS A 2 -0.38 24.43 13.69
N ASN A 3 0.79 24.97 14.04
CA ASN A 3 2.08 24.29 13.87
C ASN A 3 2.30 23.11 14.84
N GLU A 4 1.73 23.17 16.05
CA GLU A 4 1.82 22.07 17.03
C GLU A 4 0.90 20.91 16.61
N ASP A 5 -0.31 21.22 16.15
CA ASP A 5 -1.25 20.22 15.63
C ASP A 5 -0.69 19.51 14.39
N MET A 6 -0.02 20.25 13.49
CA MET A 6 0.66 19.68 12.32
C MET A 6 1.88 18.82 12.71
N HIS A 7 2.61 19.20 13.75
CA HIS A 7 3.74 18.44 14.27
C HIS A 7 3.27 17.12 14.91
N LEU A 8 2.22 17.16 15.73
CA LEU A 8 1.62 15.98 16.34
C LEU A 8 1.04 15.01 15.29
N ASP A 9 0.38 15.52 14.25
CA ASP A 9 -0.10 14.71 13.11
C ASP A 9 1.06 14.03 12.36
N SER A 10 2.20 14.72 12.23
CA SER A 10 3.40 14.19 11.56
C SER A 10 4.09 13.09 12.37
N MET A 11 4.26 13.31 13.68
CA MET A 11 4.80 12.29 14.59
C MET A 11 3.92 11.05 14.65
N PHE A 12 2.60 11.23 14.69
CA PHE A 12 1.65 10.11 14.68
C PHE A 12 1.72 9.29 13.38
N LYS A 13 1.79 9.94 12.22
CA LYS A 13 2.02 9.23 10.95
C LYS A 13 3.35 8.49 10.94
N ALA A 14 4.40 9.10 11.48
CA ALA A 14 5.72 8.49 11.59
C ALA A 14 5.69 7.21 12.43
N SER A 15 5.00 7.22 13.58
CA SER A 15 4.89 6.03 14.43
C SER A 15 4.14 4.89 13.73
N LEU A 16 3.01 5.19 13.07
CA LEU A 16 2.26 4.20 12.30
C LEU A 16 3.09 3.59 11.16
N VAL A 17 3.83 4.43 10.42
CA VAL A 17 4.71 3.95 9.34
C VAL A 17 5.84 3.09 9.91
N ALA A 18 6.45 3.47 11.04
CA ALA A 18 7.50 2.68 11.69
C ALA A 18 7.00 1.30 12.13
N ASP A 19 5.82 1.24 12.76
CA ASP A 19 5.18 -0.01 13.18
C ASP A 19 4.85 -0.90 11.98
N LEU A 20 4.30 -0.31 10.91
CA LEU A 20 3.98 -1.04 9.68
C LEU A 20 5.24 -1.63 9.01
N LEU A 21 6.32 -0.85 8.92
CA LEU A 21 7.61 -1.33 8.39
C LEU A 21 8.17 -2.48 9.22
N LYS A 22 8.12 -2.36 10.55
CA LYS A 22 8.58 -3.40 11.47
C LYS A 22 7.76 -4.68 11.31
N GLY A 23 6.44 -4.57 11.29
CA GLY A 23 5.54 -5.72 11.13
C GLY A 23 5.71 -6.41 9.77
N MET A 24 5.82 -5.64 8.69
CA MET A 24 5.99 -6.21 7.35
C MET A 24 7.36 -6.85 7.14
N THR A 25 8.42 -6.25 7.72
CA THR A 25 9.76 -6.88 7.73
C THR A 25 9.69 -8.24 8.44
N TYR A 26 9.04 -8.30 9.60
CA TYR A 26 8.85 -9.55 10.34
C TYR A 26 8.10 -10.61 9.52
N ILE A 27 6.99 -10.23 8.86
CA ILE A 27 6.21 -11.17 8.03
C ILE A 27 7.08 -11.70 6.88
N HIS A 28 7.84 -10.82 6.19
CA HIS A 28 8.69 -11.20 5.06
C HIS A 28 9.85 -12.10 5.43
N ASP A 29 10.38 -11.96 6.64
CA ASP A 29 11.48 -12.79 7.17
C ASP A 29 10.97 -14.09 7.85
N SER A 30 9.66 -14.27 8.00
CA SER A 30 9.04 -15.47 8.60
C SER A 30 8.61 -16.50 7.55
N GLU A 31 8.20 -17.69 7.99
CA GLU A 31 7.62 -18.75 7.15
C GLU A 31 6.35 -18.31 6.40
N ILE A 32 5.70 -17.21 6.81
CA ILE A 32 4.56 -16.63 6.10
C ILE A 32 5.00 -16.03 4.75
N ILE A 33 6.26 -15.55 4.67
CA ILE A 33 6.96 -15.02 3.48
C ILE A 33 6.36 -13.73 2.90
N SER A 34 5.04 -13.59 2.84
CA SER A 34 4.33 -12.41 2.36
C SER A 34 2.94 -12.31 2.96
N HIS A 35 2.44 -11.09 3.11
CA HIS A 35 1.08 -10.86 3.59
C HIS A 35 0.05 -11.19 2.50
N GLY A 36 0.25 -10.70 1.27
CA GLY A 36 -0.58 -10.99 0.10
C GLY A 36 -1.94 -10.28 0.05
N ASN A 37 -2.32 -9.55 1.09
CA ASN A 37 -3.56 -8.77 1.17
C ASN A 37 -3.36 -7.48 1.99
N LEU A 38 -2.16 -6.88 1.91
CA LEU A 38 -1.86 -5.68 2.69
C LEU A 38 -2.72 -4.49 2.20
N ASN A 39 -3.47 -3.89 3.11
CA ASN A 39 -4.32 -2.72 2.86
C ASN A 39 -4.66 -2.04 4.20
N PRO A 40 -5.15 -0.79 4.23
CA PRO A 40 -5.41 -0.07 5.47
C PRO A 40 -6.38 -0.76 6.44
N ARG A 41 -7.33 -1.57 5.94
CA ARG A 41 -8.27 -2.29 6.83
C ARG A 41 -7.59 -3.41 7.62
N ASN A 42 -6.44 -3.87 7.13
CA ASN A 42 -5.63 -4.88 7.79
C ASN A 42 -4.53 -4.26 8.69
N CYS A 43 -4.48 -2.92 8.77
CA CYS A 43 -3.62 -2.16 9.67
C CYS A 43 -4.47 -1.64 10.84
N LEU A 44 -4.52 -2.39 11.93
CA LEU A 44 -5.32 -2.05 13.11
C LEU A 44 -4.50 -1.19 14.08
N VAL A 45 -5.14 -0.27 14.79
CA VAL A 45 -4.47 0.55 15.82
C VAL A 45 -5.07 0.19 17.18
N ASP A 46 -4.23 -0.20 18.13
CA ASP A 46 -4.67 -0.56 19.49
C ASP A 46 -4.89 0.68 20.38
N SER A 47 -5.36 0.47 21.62
CA SER A 47 -5.61 1.56 22.59
C SER A 47 -4.34 2.29 23.05
N ARG A 48 -3.15 1.78 22.70
CA ARG A 48 -1.85 2.38 22.99
C ARG A 48 -1.25 3.03 21.75
N TRP A 49 -2.04 3.22 20.69
CA TRP A 49 -1.63 3.85 19.43
C TRP A 49 -0.56 3.06 18.66
N VAL A 50 -0.48 1.75 18.88
CA VAL A 50 0.44 0.85 18.16
C VAL A 50 -0.28 0.24 16.95
N LEU A 51 0.34 0.30 15.79
CA LEU A 51 -0.18 -0.36 14.59
C LEU A 51 0.15 -1.86 14.61
N GLN A 52 -0.87 -2.69 14.41
CA GLN A 52 -0.78 -4.12 14.28
C GLN A 52 -1.31 -4.57 12.92
N ILE A 53 -0.54 -5.44 12.27
CA ILE A 53 -0.92 -6.04 10.99
C ILE A 53 -1.80 -7.27 11.27
N SER A 54 -2.87 -7.46 10.51
CA SER A 54 -3.81 -8.58 10.66
C SER A 54 -4.08 -9.27 9.32
N ASP A 55 -4.85 -10.36 9.32
CA ASP A 55 -5.33 -11.03 8.09
C ASP A 55 -4.23 -11.58 7.13
N TYR A 56 -3.03 -11.84 7.68
CA TYR A 56 -1.92 -12.54 7.01
C TYR A 56 -1.89 -14.04 7.37
N GLY A 57 -1.19 -14.87 6.59
CA GLY A 57 -1.08 -16.32 6.85
C GLY A 57 -2.35 -17.13 6.55
N LEU A 58 -3.41 -16.48 6.05
CA LEU A 58 -4.70 -17.13 5.77
C LEU A 58 -4.86 -17.57 4.31
N HIS A 59 -3.77 -17.58 3.52
CA HIS A 59 -3.80 -17.85 2.08
C HIS A 59 -4.24 -19.28 1.72
N GLU A 60 -4.01 -20.26 2.59
CA GLU A 60 -4.49 -21.64 2.40
C GLU A 60 -5.99 -21.79 2.67
N PHE A 61 -6.56 -20.91 3.51
CA PHE A 61 -7.98 -20.92 3.87
C PHE A 61 -8.84 -20.04 2.96
N LYS A 62 -8.24 -19.02 2.35
CA LYS A 62 -8.88 -18.18 1.33
C LYS A 62 -8.88 -18.96 0.02
N GLY A 63 -9.92 -19.75 -0.20
CA GLY A 63 -10.05 -20.63 -1.37
C GLY A 63 -9.69 -19.95 -2.70
N THR A 64 -9.21 -20.75 -3.64
CA THR A 64 -8.66 -20.37 -4.97
C THR A 64 -9.61 -19.59 -5.89
N HIS A 65 -10.83 -19.32 -5.45
CA HIS A 65 -11.89 -18.68 -6.22
C HIS A 65 -12.29 -17.33 -5.61
N GLU A 66 -11.32 -16.42 -5.48
CA GLU A 66 -11.65 -14.99 -5.46
C GLU A 66 -12.25 -14.65 -6.83
N ASN A 67 -13.59 -14.65 -6.93
CA ASN A 67 -14.30 -14.38 -8.18
C ASN A 67 -14.05 -12.94 -8.64
N ARG A 68 -12.99 -12.75 -9.45
CA ARG A 68 -12.53 -11.47 -10.01
C ARG A 68 -13.57 -10.79 -10.89
N LEU A 69 -14.60 -11.54 -11.30
CA LEU A 69 -15.76 -11.07 -12.06
C LEU A 69 -16.89 -10.53 -11.17
N SER A 70 -16.74 -10.54 -9.84
CA SER A 70 -17.70 -9.89 -8.96
C SER A 70 -17.71 -8.39 -9.23
N THR A 71 -18.83 -7.92 -9.79
CA THR A 71 -19.07 -6.52 -10.14
C THR A 71 -19.45 -5.66 -8.94
N THR A 72 -19.53 -6.25 -7.74
CA THR A 72 -19.92 -5.51 -6.54
C THR A 72 -18.82 -4.52 -6.16
N ASN A 73 -19.22 -3.27 -5.88
CA ASN A 73 -18.30 -2.20 -5.49
C ASN A 73 -17.45 -2.57 -4.26
N ILE A 74 -18.05 -3.28 -3.29
CA ILE A 74 -17.39 -3.76 -2.07
C ILE A 74 -16.23 -4.70 -2.40
N TYR A 75 -16.43 -5.60 -3.36
CA TYR A 75 -15.42 -6.56 -3.77
C TYR A 75 -14.27 -5.87 -4.50
N GLN A 76 -14.58 -4.99 -5.46
CA GLN A 76 -13.58 -4.21 -6.20
C GLN A 76 -12.72 -3.34 -5.28
N ARG A 77 -13.31 -2.77 -4.23
CA ARG A 77 -12.57 -1.95 -3.25
C ARG A 77 -11.40 -2.69 -2.62
N LYS A 78 -11.48 -4.01 -2.43
CA LYS A 78 -10.39 -4.83 -1.86
C LYS A 78 -9.11 -4.78 -2.71
N PHE A 79 -9.24 -4.54 -4.01
CA PHE A 79 -8.14 -4.63 -4.96
C PHE A 79 -7.42 -3.30 -5.22
N LEU A 80 -7.87 -2.19 -4.63
CA LEU A 80 -7.32 -0.85 -4.92
C LEU A 80 -5.85 -0.66 -4.50
N TRP A 81 -5.37 -1.49 -3.57
CA TRP A 81 -3.96 -1.52 -3.13
C TRP A 81 -3.17 -2.67 -3.74
N ARG A 82 -3.79 -3.52 -4.57
CA ARG A 82 -3.15 -4.73 -5.12
C ARG A 82 -2.28 -4.37 -6.31
N ALA A 83 -1.09 -4.96 -6.35
CA ALA A 83 -0.11 -4.69 -7.39
C ALA A 83 -0.56 -5.14 -8.79
N PRO A 84 -0.18 -4.41 -9.86
CA PRO A 84 -0.67 -4.63 -11.21
C PRO A 84 -0.35 -6.03 -11.75
N GLU A 85 0.82 -6.59 -11.44
CA GLU A 85 1.21 -7.94 -11.86
C GLU A 85 0.30 -9.02 -11.25
N LEU A 86 -0.15 -8.83 -10.01
CA LEU A 86 -1.09 -9.72 -9.35
C LEU A 86 -2.51 -9.53 -9.91
N LEU A 87 -2.85 -8.31 -10.32
CA LEU A 87 -4.12 -7.98 -10.96
C LEU A 87 -4.22 -8.52 -12.40
N ARG A 88 -3.12 -8.58 -13.14
CA ARG A 88 -3.07 -9.09 -14.52
C ARG A 88 -2.96 -10.60 -14.59
N ASN A 89 -2.28 -11.24 -13.63
CA ASN A 89 -2.13 -12.70 -13.64
C ASN A 89 -3.51 -13.37 -13.38
N PRO A 90 -4.05 -14.21 -14.28
CA PRO A 90 -5.34 -14.89 -14.09
C PRO A 90 -5.34 -15.88 -12.91
N SER A 91 -4.17 -16.36 -12.50
CA SER A 91 -3.98 -17.27 -11.37
C SER A 91 -2.81 -16.77 -10.51
N PRO A 92 -2.98 -15.63 -9.80
CA PRO A 92 -1.92 -15.08 -8.98
C PRO A 92 -1.64 -16.03 -7.80
N PRO A 93 -0.41 -16.08 -7.27
CA PRO A 93 -0.11 -16.85 -6.08
C PRO A 93 -1.05 -16.45 -4.93
N ALA A 94 -1.66 -17.43 -4.25
CA ALA A 94 -2.62 -17.16 -3.17
C ALA A 94 -2.00 -16.32 -2.03
N ARG A 95 -0.71 -16.55 -1.75
CA ARG A 95 0.07 -15.78 -0.77
C ARG A 95 0.51 -14.39 -1.26
N GLY A 96 0.24 -14.05 -2.52
CA GLY A 96 0.80 -12.85 -3.16
C GLY A 96 2.31 -12.94 -3.34
N SER A 97 3.00 -11.82 -3.16
CA SER A 97 4.45 -11.72 -3.21
C SER A 97 4.95 -10.60 -2.30
N GLN A 98 6.21 -10.67 -1.87
CA GLN A 98 6.83 -9.59 -1.10
C GLN A 98 6.81 -8.26 -1.86
N LYS A 99 7.10 -8.28 -3.16
CA LYS A 99 7.03 -7.09 -4.03
C LYS A 99 5.61 -6.55 -4.18
N GLY A 100 4.60 -7.41 -4.11
CA GLY A 100 3.19 -7.02 -4.07
C GLY A 100 2.84 -6.29 -2.78
N ASP A 101 3.35 -6.74 -1.63
CA ASP A 101 3.14 -6.05 -0.36
C ASP A 101 3.83 -4.68 -0.33
N VAL A 102 5.03 -4.55 -0.91
CA VAL A 102 5.73 -3.26 -1.02
C VAL A 102 4.92 -2.27 -1.88
N TYR A 103 4.33 -2.73 -2.97
CA TYR A 103 3.40 -1.90 -3.76
C TYR A 103 2.24 -1.40 -2.91
N SER A 104 1.59 -2.30 -2.17
CA SER A 104 0.48 -1.96 -1.29
C SER A 104 0.89 -0.96 -0.20
N PHE A 105 2.08 -1.11 0.37
CA PHE A 105 2.65 -0.15 1.32
C PHE A 105 2.77 1.25 0.72
N GLY A 106 3.21 1.39 -0.54
CA GLY A 106 3.28 2.70 -1.21
C GLY A 106 1.93 3.42 -1.25
N PHE A 107 0.85 2.69 -1.52
CA PHE A 107 -0.52 3.23 -1.50
C PHE A 107 -1.02 3.54 -0.09
N ILE A 108 -0.66 2.73 0.92
CA ILE A 108 -0.99 3.03 2.32
C ILE A 108 -0.26 4.31 2.76
N LEU A 109 1.01 4.47 2.38
CA LEU A 109 1.79 5.67 2.66
C LEU A 109 1.16 6.91 2.00
N HIS A 110 0.71 6.80 0.74
CA HIS A 110 -0.03 7.86 0.05
C HIS A 110 -1.27 8.29 0.83
N GLU A 111 -2.08 7.33 1.26
CA GLU A 111 -3.31 7.58 2.01
C GLU A 111 -3.06 8.21 3.38
N LEU A 112 -2.04 7.74 4.11
CA LEU A 112 -1.63 8.30 5.40
C LEU A 112 -1.16 9.76 5.27
N ILE A 113 -0.42 10.09 4.21
CA ILE A 113 0.06 11.46 3.98
C ILE A 113 -1.07 12.36 3.48
N GLY A 114 -1.80 11.95 2.43
CA GLY A 114 -2.75 12.78 1.69
C GLY A 114 -4.16 12.84 2.27
N LYS A 115 -4.53 11.93 3.19
CA LYS A 115 -5.85 11.86 3.87
C LYS A 115 -7.09 11.74 2.95
N ASN A 116 -6.91 11.39 1.67
CA ASN A 116 -7.99 11.34 0.67
C ASN A 116 -8.20 9.93 0.06
N GLY A 117 -7.99 8.87 0.85
CA GLY A 117 -8.01 7.49 0.34
C GLY A 117 -6.83 7.18 -0.59
N PRO A 118 -6.72 5.93 -1.09
CA PRO A 118 -5.54 5.45 -1.83
C PRO A 118 -5.34 6.11 -3.19
N TRP A 119 -6.39 6.68 -3.78
CA TRP A 119 -6.36 7.28 -5.12
C TRP A 119 -6.68 8.78 -5.11
N GLY A 120 -6.84 9.39 -3.94
CA GLY A 120 -7.29 10.77 -3.81
C GLY A 120 -8.73 10.98 -4.28
N ASN A 121 -9.09 12.25 -4.47
CA ASN A 121 -10.40 12.65 -4.98
C ASN A 121 -10.43 12.60 -6.52
N ILE A 122 -10.38 11.38 -7.07
CA ILE A 122 -10.53 11.16 -8.52
C ILE A 122 -11.99 10.84 -8.88
N PRO A 123 -12.53 11.40 -9.98
CA PRO A 123 -13.91 11.16 -10.40
C PRO A 123 -14.02 9.84 -11.18
N LEU A 124 -13.52 8.74 -10.63
CA LEU A 124 -13.55 7.40 -11.22
C LEU A 124 -14.12 6.38 -10.23
N SER A 125 -14.90 5.43 -10.73
CA SER A 125 -15.33 4.28 -9.95
C SER A 125 -14.16 3.32 -9.65
N HIS A 126 -14.31 2.47 -8.64
CA HIS A 126 -13.32 1.41 -8.35
C HIS A 126 -13.03 0.53 -9.57
N LYS A 127 -14.05 0.21 -10.37
CA LYS A 127 -13.88 -0.56 -11.61
C LYS A 127 -12.97 0.16 -12.60
N GLU A 128 -13.26 1.44 -12.89
CA GLU A 128 -12.47 2.22 -13.85
C GLU A 128 -11.02 2.42 -13.38
N ILE A 129 -10.81 2.57 -12.07
CA ILE A 129 -9.47 2.59 -11.48
C ILE A 129 -8.75 1.29 -11.78
N LEU A 130 -9.37 0.15 -11.44
CA LEU A 130 -8.77 -1.17 -11.65
C LEU A 130 -8.50 -1.46 -13.13
N ASP A 131 -9.44 -1.13 -14.02
CA ASP A 131 -9.27 -1.30 -15.47
C ASP A 131 -8.03 -0.53 -15.97
N ARG A 132 -7.85 0.72 -15.52
CA ARG A 132 -6.68 1.55 -15.87
C ARG A 132 -5.37 1.05 -15.26
N VAL A 133 -5.40 0.43 -14.08
CA VAL A 133 -4.22 -0.22 -13.49
C VAL A 133 -3.86 -1.50 -14.25
N ILE A 134 -4.87 -2.30 -14.59
CA ILE A 134 -4.70 -3.59 -15.29
C ILE A 134 -4.21 -3.36 -16.71
N ASP A 135 -4.80 -2.44 -17.45
CA ASP A 135 -4.41 -2.16 -18.83
C ASP A 135 -4.36 -0.65 -19.10
N PRO A 136 -3.29 0.04 -18.66
CA PRO A 136 -3.13 1.48 -18.89
C PRO A 136 -3.02 1.82 -20.38
N SER A 137 -2.61 0.87 -21.24
CA SER A 137 -2.40 1.11 -22.67
C SER A 137 -3.71 1.40 -23.41
N GLN A 138 -4.84 0.80 -22.99
CA GLN A 138 -6.18 1.12 -23.50
C GLN A 138 -6.58 2.59 -23.29
N TYR A 139 -5.92 3.29 -22.37
CA TYR A 139 -6.17 4.68 -22.03
C TYR A 139 -5.04 5.61 -22.46
N ASN A 140 -4.15 5.17 -23.36
CA ASN A 140 -2.96 5.90 -23.82
C ASN A 140 -2.01 6.29 -22.67
N MET A 141 -1.92 5.45 -21.63
CA MET A 141 -1.04 5.65 -20.48
C MET A 141 0.04 4.58 -20.42
N LYS A 142 1.25 4.94 -19.98
CA LYS A 142 2.31 3.96 -19.68
C LYS A 142 2.02 3.21 -18.38
N ARG A 143 1.47 3.91 -17.39
CA ARG A 143 1.06 3.40 -16.07
C ARG A 143 0.00 4.32 -15.49
N PHE A 144 -0.87 3.78 -14.63
CA PHE A 144 -1.86 4.56 -13.88
C PHE A 144 -1.54 4.50 -12.38
N ARG A 145 -1.34 5.66 -11.74
CA ARG A 145 -1.00 5.82 -10.31
C ARG A 145 -1.70 7.07 -9.74
N PRO A 146 -1.90 7.15 -8.41
CA PRO A 146 -2.39 8.35 -7.75
C PRO A 146 -1.45 9.54 -8.00
N SER A 147 -2.02 10.75 -8.00
CA SER A 147 -1.21 11.97 -8.02
C SER A 147 -0.46 12.13 -6.69
N THR A 148 0.81 12.52 -6.78
CA THR A 148 1.62 12.92 -5.63
C THR A 148 1.83 14.43 -5.55
N GLN A 149 1.27 15.21 -6.50
CA GLN A 149 1.53 16.65 -6.61
C GLN A 149 0.98 17.46 -5.43
N ASP A 150 -0.15 17.01 -4.87
CA ASP A 150 -0.84 17.70 -3.78
C ASP A 150 -0.43 17.21 -2.38
N LEU A 151 0.59 16.33 -2.29
CA LEU A 151 1.06 15.82 -1.02
C LEU A 151 1.95 16.85 -0.33
N ASN A 152 1.51 17.32 0.85
CA ASN A 152 2.31 18.19 1.71
C ASN A 152 3.27 17.34 2.57
N CYS A 153 4.36 16.86 1.97
CA CYS A 153 5.40 16.09 2.66
C CYS A 153 6.78 16.30 2.01
N PRO A 154 7.89 16.00 2.71
CA PRO A 154 9.22 16.03 2.11
C PRO A 154 9.38 15.10 0.89
N ASP A 155 10.22 15.52 -0.06
CA ASP A 155 10.45 14.81 -1.33
C ASP A 155 10.89 13.35 -1.16
N TYR A 156 11.69 13.05 -0.12
CA TYR A 156 12.15 11.68 0.12
C TYR A 156 10.98 10.70 0.38
N ILE A 157 9.88 11.18 0.96
CA ILE A 157 8.67 10.37 1.18
C ILE A 157 7.99 10.10 -0.17
N VAL A 158 7.89 11.12 -1.03
CA VAL A 158 7.32 10.99 -2.37
C VAL A 158 8.15 10.03 -3.23
N TRP A 159 9.47 10.17 -3.23
CA TRP A 159 10.36 9.27 -3.98
C TRP A 159 10.26 7.83 -3.47
N CYS A 160 10.29 7.62 -2.14
CA CYS A 160 10.15 6.28 -1.57
C CYS A 160 8.79 5.66 -1.92
N MET A 161 7.71 6.43 -1.83
CA MET A 161 6.36 6.01 -2.24
C MET A 161 6.33 5.60 -3.72
N GLN A 162 6.98 6.39 -4.58
CA GLN A 162 7.05 6.13 -6.01
C GLN A 162 7.87 4.89 -6.38
N ASP A 163 8.95 4.64 -5.64
CA ASP A 163 9.74 3.43 -5.78
C ASP A 163 8.96 2.20 -5.33
N CYS A 164 8.18 2.31 -4.24
CA CYS A 164 7.39 1.21 -3.71
C CYS A 164 6.33 0.72 -4.70
N TRP A 165 5.66 1.62 -5.43
CA TRP A 165 4.62 1.26 -6.40
C TRP A 165 5.10 1.21 -7.85
N ASN A 166 6.40 0.96 -8.07
CA ASN A 166 6.96 0.82 -9.41
C ASN A 166 6.17 -0.21 -10.23
N GLU A 167 6.04 0.04 -11.53
CA GLU A 167 5.35 -0.85 -12.46
C GLU A 167 6.05 -2.20 -12.53
N ASP A 168 7.39 -2.18 -12.59
CA ASP A 168 8.21 -3.38 -12.50
C ASP A 168 8.36 -3.80 -11.02
N PRO A 169 7.94 -5.02 -10.63
CA PRO A 169 8.14 -5.54 -9.27
C PRO A 169 9.60 -5.65 -8.84
N ASP A 170 10.52 -5.90 -9.77
CA ASP A 170 11.93 -6.12 -9.45
C ASP A 170 12.63 -4.82 -9.05
N GLU A 171 12.18 -3.70 -9.62
CA GLU A 171 12.64 -2.34 -9.29
C GLU A 171 12.11 -1.82 -7.93
N ARG A 172 11.15 -2.51 -7.30
CA ARG A 172 10.64 -2.10 -5.98
C ARG A 172 11.66 -2.42 -4.88
N PRO A 173 11.88 -1.54 -3.89
CA PRO A 173 12.75 -1.84 -2.75
C PRO A 173 12.17 -2.99 -1.90
N ASP A 174 13.00 -3.63 -1.07
CA ASP A 174 12.48 -4.44 0.04
C ASP A 174 12.18 -3.54 1.26
N PHE A 175 11.45 -4.05 2.26
CA PHE A 175 11.09 -3.24 3.43
C PHE A 175 12.30 -2.75 4.25
N ARG A 176 13.45 -3.43 4.16
CA ARG A 176 14.70 -2.97 4.80
C ARG A 176 15.21 -1.70 4.13
N LEU A 177 15.23 -1.66 2.80
CA LEU A 177 15.60 -0.48 2.03
C LEU A 177 14.56 0.64 2.17
N VAL A 178 13.26 0.33 2.18
CA VAL A 178 12.20 1.32 2.47
C VAL A 178 12.44 2.00 3.82
N ARG A 179 12.75 1.22 4.87
CA ARG A 179 13.07 1.76 6.19
C ARG A 179 14.26 2.71 6.17
N VAL A 180 15.31 2.39 5.39
CA VAL A 180 16.46 3.29 5.20
C VAL A 180 16.04 4.58 4.50
N LYS A 181 15.25 4.49 3.42
CA LYS A 181 14.75 5.65 2.66
C LYS A 181 13.85 6.57 3.50
N LEU A 182 13.11 6.02 4.46
CA LEU A 182 12.22 6.76 5.35
C LEU A 182 12.82 7.08 6.73
N LYS A 183 14.14 6.91 6.91
CA LYS A 183 14.80 7.12 8.21
C LYS A 183 14.55 8.51 8.79
N GLU A 184 14.56 9.55 7.96
CA GLU A 184 14.32 10.93 8.39
C GLU A 184 12.91 11.16 8.94
N MET A 185 11.93 10.33 8.55
CA MET A 185 10.57 10.38 9.10
C MET A 185 10.54 9.93 10.57
N GLN A 186 11.51 9.11 10.97
CA GLN A 186 11.58 8.48 12.28
C GLN A 186 12.46 9.26 13.27
N VAL A 187 13.09 10.36 12.83
CA VAL A 187 13.93 11.20 13.70
C VAL A 187 13.03 11.92 14.71
N GLY A 188 13.13 11.53 15.98
CA GLY A 188 12.32 12.10 17.08
C GLY A 188 11.16 11.24 17.57
N LEU A 189 11.01 10.00 17.06
CA LEU A 189 10.26 8.92 17.72
C LEU A 189 11.03 8.34 18.92
#